data_AF-A0A931TK31-F1
#
_entry.id   AF-A0A931TK31-F1
#
_cell.length_a   1.000
_cell.length_b   1.000
_cell.length_c   1.000
_cell.angle_alpha   90.00
_cell.angle_beta   90.00
_cell.angle_gamma   90.00
#
_symmetry.space_group_name_H-M   'P 1'
#
loop_
_entity.id
_entity.type
_entity.pdbx_description
1 polymer ?
#
loop_
_entity_poly.entity_id
_entity_poly.type
_entity_poly.pdbx_seq_one_letter_code
_entity_poly.pdbx_strand_id
1 'polypeptide(L)'
;MSLVMLLLAWVAGGTFAWSQSTVPADTSGYVWDTGCKDCHEEIYAAWARTKHKTALNRLSRGDQEKECAGCHFTGSAKAVSVDGRTVNGGVQCESCHGPGRAHAESAKGGGTPETYTKAPGESTCTECHNNKSPHYRGFFYSAMKGFVHKVK
;
A
#
# COMPACT_ATOMS: atom_id res chain seq x y z
N MET A 1 15.40 -41.01 59.63
CA MET A 1 14.18 -40.22 59.88
C MET A 1 14.53 -38.76 59.67
N SER A 2 14.11 -38.16 58.54
CA SER A 2 13.73 -36.74 58.45
C SER A 2 13.41 -36.38 57.01
N LEU A 3 12.15 -35.96 56.85
CA LEU A 3 11.38 -35.41 55.73
C LEU A 3 12.11 -35.03 54.44
N VAL A 4 11.62 -35.64 53.34
CA VAL A 4 11.61 -35.07 51.99
C VAL A 4 10.53 -33.96 51.96
N MET A 5 10.92 -32.69 51.85
CA MET A 5 10.00 -31.60 51.51
C MET A 5 9.95 -31.42 49.99
N LEU A 6 8.87 -31.94 49.40
CA LEU A 6 8.39 -31.60 48.06
C LEU A 6 7.90 -30.15 48.06
N LEU A 7 8.63 -29.24 47.39
CA LEU A 7 8.11 -27.94 46.99
C LEU A 7 7.72 -28.00 45.51
N LEU A 8 6.42 -28.25 45.27
CA LEU A 8 5.77 -28.04 43.98
C LEU A 8 5.68 -26.53 43.73
N ALA A 9 6.60 -25.99 42.93
CA ALA A 9 6.44 -24.65 42.39
C ALA A 9 5.36 -24.67 41.31
N TRP A 10 4.17 -24.21 41.66
CA TRP A 10 3.11 -23.84 40.71
C TRP A 10 3.59 -22.66 39.85
N VAL A 11 3.99 -22.94 38.61
CA VAL A 11 4.17 -21.88 37.62
C VAL A 11 2.77 -21.57 37.08
N ALA A 12 2.15 -20.51 37.60
CA ALA A 12 0.89 -20.00 37.09
C ALA A 12 1.07 -19.60 35.62
N GLY A 13 0.54 -20.44 34.72
CA GLY A 13 0.46 -20.18 33.29
C GLY A 13 -0.49 -19.02 33.03
N GLY A 14 0.02 -17.79 33.09
CA GLY A 14 -0.64 -16.62 32.54
C GLY A 14 -0.60 -16.69 31.02
N THR A 15 -1.71 -17.07 30.39
CA THR A 15 -1.87 -16.94 28.94
C THR A 15 -1.86 -15.47 28.58
N PHE A 16 -0.73 -14.97 28.08
CA PHE A 16 -0.68 -13.70 27.37
C PHE A 16 -1.56 -13.82 26.11
N ALA A 17 -2.80 -13.36 26.22
CA ALA A 17 -3.67 -13.16 25.07
C ALA A 17 -3.17 -11.91 24.32
N TRP A 18 -2.37 -12.12 23.29
CA TRP A 18 -1.99 -11.08 22.35
C TRP A 18 -3.24 -10.65 21.59
N SER A 19 -3.89 -9.57 22.04
CA SER A 19 -4.96 -8.92 21.31
C SER A 19 -4.36 -8.30 20.04
N GLN A 20 -4.50 -8.98 18.91
CA GLN A 20 -4.23 -8.38 17.61
C GLN A 20 -5.37 -7.38 17.34
N SER A 21 -5.09 -6.09 17.48
CA SER A 21 -6.02 -5.05 17.02
C SER A 21 -6.33 -5.25 15.54
N THR A 22 -7.58 -5.63 15.25
CA THR A 22 -8.12 -5.87 13.91
C THR A 22 -8.69 -4.60 13.26
N VAL A 23 -8.23 -3.40 13.65
CA VAL A 23 -8.73 -2.16 13.05
C VAL A 23 -8.43 -2.21 11.55
N PRO A 24 -9.46 -2.26 10.68
CA PRO A 24 -9.25 -2.20 9.24
C PRO A 24 -8.51 -0.91 8.91
N ALA A 25 -7.60 -0.94 7.94
CA ALA A 25 -7.01 0.30 7.44
C ALA A 25 -8.13 1.25 7.01
N ASP A 26 -8.17 2.45 7.58
CA ASP A 26 -9.12 3.48 7.15
C ASP A 26 -8.77 3.88 5.72
N THR A 27 -9.59 3.41 4.79
CA THR A 27 -9.43 3.62 3.35
C THR A 27 -10.47 4.61 2.80
N SER A 28 -11.18 5.32 3.70
CA SER A 28 -12.19 6.31 3.34
C SER A 28 -11.63 7.48 2.53
N GLY A 29 -10.33 7.75 2.58
CA GLY A 29 -9.70 8.79 1.75
C GLY A 29 -9.41 8.39 0.30
N TYR A 30 -9.58 7.10 -0.06
CA TYR A 30 -9.13 6.57 -1.34
C TYR A 30 -10.28 6.44 -2.36
N VAL A 31 -9.93 6.59 -3.63
CA VAL A 31 -10.81 6.36 -4.80
C VAL A 31 -10.28 5.26 -5.74
N TRP A 32 -9.09 4.75 -5.46
CA TRP A 32 -8.37 3.74 -6.23
C TRP A 32 -8.08 4.21 -7.66
N ASP A 33 -7.36 3.37 -8.41
CA ASP A 33 -6.98 3.67 -9.78
C ASP A 33 -8.17 3.96 -10.72
N THR A 34 -9.29 3.26 -10.51
CA THR A 34 -10.52 3.45 -11.28
C THR A 34 -11.12 4.82 -11.09
N GLY A 35 -11.08 5.40 -9.88
CA GLY A 35 -11.61 6.75 -9.65
C GLY A 35 -10.78 7.83 -10.34
N CYS A 36 -9.47 7.61 -10.50
CA CYS A 36 -8.61 8.51 -11.26
C CYS A 36 -8.90 8.44 -12.77
N LYS A 37 -9.22 7.25 -13.29
CA LYS A 37 -9.48 7.01 -14.72
C LYS A 37 -10.62 7.88 -15.26
N ASP A 38 -11.66 8.11 -14.46
CA ASP A 38 -12.88 8.81 -14.90
C ASP A 38 -12.61 10.22 -15.44
N CYS A 39 -11.57 10.89 -14.93
CA CYS A 39 -11.15 12.23 -15.41
C CYS A 39 -9.78 12.22 -16.11
N HIS A 40 -8.91 11.25 -15.81
CA HIS A 40 -7.51 11.21 -16.28
C HIS A 40 -7.23 9.98 -17.16
N GLU A 41 -8.03 9.78 -18.20
CA GLU A 41 -7.97 8.57 -19.03
C GLU A 41 -6.60 8.33 -19.68
N GLU A 42 -6.00 9.36 -20.29
CA GLU A 42 -4.70 9.21 -20.97
C GLU A 42 -3.55 8.89 -20.00
N ILE A 43 -3.55 9.55 -18.85
CA ILE A 43 -2.59 9.32 -17.75
C ILE A 43 -2.77 7.89 -17.21
N TYR A 44 -4.02 7.47 -16.97
CA TYR A 44 -4.34 6.12 -16.55
C TYR A 44 -3.87 5.10 -17.58
N ALA A 45 -4.11 5.32 -18.87
CA ALA A 45 -3.69 4.43 -19.94
C ALA A 45 -2.16 4.30 -20.00
N ALA A 46 -1.43 5.39 -19.73
CA ALA A 46 0.03 5.35 -19.60
C ALA A 46 0.49 4.55 -18.38
N TRP A 47 -0.08 4.82 -17.20
CA TRP A 47 0.24 4.11 -15.95
C TRP A 47 -0.09 2.61 -16.01
N ALA A 48 -1.23 2.24 -16.61
CA ALA A 48 -1.71 0.87 -16.67
C ALA A 48 -0.74 -0.09 -17.40
N ARG A 49 0.16 0.45 -18.23
CA ARG A 49 1.21 -0.32 -18.93
C ARG A 49 2.49 -0.51 -18.12
N THR A 50 2.59 0.10 -16.95
CA THR A 50 3.80 0.06 -16.13
C THR A 50 3.83 -1.16 -15.21
N LYS A 51 5.03 -1.44 -14.67
CA LYS A 51 5.21 -2.49 -13.66
C LYS A 51 4.54 -2.14 -12.33
N HIS A 52 4.21 -0.87 -12.08
CA HIS A 52 3.49 -0.46 -10.87
C HIS A 52 2.06 -1.02 -10.83
N LYS A 53 1.34 -0.96 -11.96
CA LYS A 53 0.01 -1.57 -12.09
C LYS A 53 0.01 -3.06 -11.76
N THR A 54 1.04 -3.78 -12.21
CA THR A 54 1.15 -5.23 -12.10
C THR A 54 2.08 -5.69 -10.98
N ALA A 55 2.46 -4.79 -10.05
CA ALA A 55 3.44 -5.09 -9.02
C ALA A 55 3.03 -6.30 -8.17
N LEU A 56 1.74 -6.42 -7.82
CA LEU A 56 1.22 -7.51 -7.02
C LEU A 56 1.37 -8.89 -7.69
N ASN A 57 1.40 -8.96 -9.02
CA ASN A 57 1.55 -10.21 -9.78
C ASN A 57 2.90 -10.90 -9.55
N ARG A 58 3.86 -10.21 -8.91
CA ARG A 58 5.16 -10.75 -8.54
C ARG A 58 5.17 -11.43 -7.18
N LEU A 59 4.10 -11.31 -6.39
CA LEU A 59 4.01 -11.90 -5.07
C LEU A 59 3.16 -13.16 -5.10
N SER A 60 3.65 -14.21 -4.43
CA SER A 60 2.81 -15.34 -4.05
C SER A 60 1.76 -14.87 -3.03
N ARG A 61 0.68 -15.65 -2.83
CA ARG A 61 -0.31 -15.36 -1.77
C ARG A 61 0.35 -15.23 -0.39
N GLY A 62 1.31 -16.09 -0.08
CA GLY A 62 2.01 -16.04 1.19
C GLY A 62 2.88 -14.79 1.35
N ASP A 63 3.44 -14.25 0.27
CA ASP A 63 4.23 -13.01 0.33
C ASP A 63 3.37 -11.76 0.44
N GLN A 64 2.12 -11.82 -0.02
CA GLN A 64 1.14 -10.73 0.16
C GLN A 64 0.71 -10.52 1.62
N GLU A 65 1.03 -11.45 2.53
CA GLU A 65 0.74 -11.36 3.97
C GLU A 65 1.96 -10.96 4.81
N LYS A 66 3.09 -10.71 4.14
CA LYS A 66 4.38 -10.37 4.75
C LYS A 66 4.74 -8.89 4.53
N GLU A 67 5.98 -8.52 4.81
CA GLU A 67 6.52 -7.18 4.59
C GLU A 67 6.46 -6.70 3.13
N CYS A 68 6.34 -7.62 2.16
CA CYS A 68 6.23 -7.28 0.73
C CYS A 68 4.96 -6.48 0.43
N ALA A 69 3.89 -6.67 1.21
CA ALA A 69 2.61 -6.01 1.02
C ALA A 69 2.71 -4.48 1.12
N GLY A 70 3.65 -3.97 1.93
CA GLY A 70 3.85 -2.53 2.12
C GLY A 70 4.26 -1.78 0.85
N CYS A 71 4.78 -2.49 -0.16
CA CYS A 71 5.19 -1.91 -1.45
C CYS A 71 4.38 -2.40 -2.64
N HIS A 72 3.52 -3.41 -2.45
CA HIS A 72 2.78 -4.06 -3.53
C HIS A 72 1.26 -3.85 -3.44
N PHE A 73 0.80 -3.16 -2.41
CA PHE A 73 -0.56 -2.63 -2.28
C PHE A 73 -0.54 -1.11 -2.12
N THR A 74 -1.66 -0.48 -2.42
CA THR A 74 -1.88 0.96 -2.22
C THR A 74 -2.71 1.19 -0.95
N GLY A 75 -2.31 2.18 -0.15
CA GLY A 75 -3.09 2.67 1.01
C GLY A 75 -3.22 1.72 2.21
N SER A 76 -2.89 0.44 2.07
CA SER A 76 -2.92 -0.56 3.13
C SER A 76 -1.93 -1.68 2.81
N ALA A 77 -1.28 -2.25 3.82
CA ALA A 77 -0.42 -3.43 3.67
C ALA A 77 -1.23 -4.75 3.61
N LYS A 78 -2.51 -4.68 3.25
CA LYS A 78 -3.41 -5.82 3.05
C LYS A 78 -4.34 -5.55 1.88
N ALA A 79 -4.85 -6.62 1.28
CA ALA A 79 -5.89 -6.52 0.26
C ALA A 79 -7.16 -5.87 0.84
N VAL A 80 -7.66 -4.87 0.13
CA VAL A 80 -8.95 -4.23 0.37
C VAL A 80 -9.91 -4.74 -0.69
N SER A 81 -11.03 -5.32 -0.27
CA SER A 81 -12.04 -5.88 -1.17
C SER A 81 -13.29 -5.00 -1.18
N VAL A 82 -13.74 -4.64 -2.38
CA VAL A 82 -15.03 -3.97 -2.63
C VAL A 82 -15.76 -4.80 -3.66
N ASP A 83 -17.01 -5.19 -3.36
CA ASP A 83 -17.85 -6.04 -4.22
C ASP A 83 -17.13 -7.32 -4.70
N GLY A 84 -16.37 -7.94 -3.80
CA GLY A 84 -15.63 -9.18 -4.07
C GLY A 84 -14.34 -9.01 -4.90
N ARG A 85 -13.92 -7.77 -5.17
CA ARG A 85 -12.71 -7.47 -5.94
C ARG A 85 -11.67 -6.75 -5.10
N THR A 86 -10.41 -7.19 -5.19
CA THR A 86 -9.28 -6.44 -4.63
C THR A 86 -9.10 -5.12 -5.37
N VAL A 87 -9.35 -4.00 -4.71
CA VAL A 87 -9.31 -2.67 -5.32
C VAL A 87 -7.97 -1.96 -5.18
N ASN A 88 -7.17 -2.32 -4.17
CA ASN A 88 -5.91 -1.63 -3.86
C ASN A 88 -4.66 -2.39 -4.31
N GLY A 89 -4.82 -3.39 -5.18
CA GLY A 89 -3.69 -4.20 -5.66
C GLY A 89 -2.75 -3.40 -6.55
N GLY A 90 -1.45 -3.60 -6.35
CA GLY A 90 -0.39 -2.89 -7.07
C GLY A 90 -0.07 -1.52 -6.47
N VAL A 91 0.87 -0.83 -7.13
CA VAL A 91 1.24 0.55 -6.81
C VAL A 91 0.41 1.47 -7.72
N GLN A 92 -0.64 2.04 -7.16
CA GLN A 92 -1.61 2.87 -7.88
C GLN A 92 -1.23 4.34 -7.82
N CYS A 93 -2.05 5.19 -8.43
CA CYS A 93 -1.90 6.65 -8.42
C CYS A 93 -1.62 7.12 -6.99
N GLU A 94 -2.51 6.73 -6.07
CA GLU A 94 -2.55 7.18 -4.68
C GLU A 94 -1.38 6.68 -3.81
N SER A 95 -0.53 5.76 -4.29
CA SER A 95 0.73 5.42 -3.62
C SER A 95 1.75 6.56 -3.69
N CYS A 96 1.79 7.27 -4.81
CA CYS A 96 2.71 8.39 -5.01
C CYS A 96 2.05 9.73 -4.66
N HIS A 97 0.78 9.81 -5.00
CA HIS A 97 -0.01 11.03 -5.01
C HIS A 97 -0.76 11.21 -3.67
N GLY A 98 -0.99 10.14 -2.90
CA GLY A 98 -1.76 10.18 -1.64
C GLY A 98 -3.25 9.88 -1.83
N PRO A 99 -4.08 9.97 -0.79
CA PRO A 99 -5.52 9.70 -0.90
C PRO A 99 -6.23 10.71 -1.82
N GLY A 100 -7.03 10.22 -2.77
CA GLY A 100 -7.61 11.00 -3.88
C GLY A 100 -9.04 11.53 -3.67
N ARG A 101 -9.75 11.12 -2.61
CA ARG A 101 -11.20 11.38 -2.50
C ARG A 101 -11.57 12.86 -2.49
N ALA A 102 -10.93 13.66 -1.64
CA ALA A 102 -11.23 15.09 -1.55
C ALA A 102 -11.02 15.81 -2.89
N HIS A 103 -9.96 15.46 -3.61
CA HIS A 103 -9.70 15.98 -4.95
C HIS A 103 -10.79 15.59 -5.95
N ALA A 104 -11.12 14.29 -6.01
CA ALA A 104 -12.16 13.79 -6.91
C ALA A 104 -13.55 14.42 -6.62
N GLU A 105 -13.87 14.66 -5.35
CA GLU A 105 -15.11 15.33 -4.93
C GLU A 105 -15.11 16.83 -5.29
N SER A 106 -14.00 17.54 -5.06
CA SER A 106 -13.86 18.95 -5.43
C SER A 106 -14.04 19.19 -6.94
N ALA A 107 -13.54 18.26 -7.76
CA ALA A 107 -13.65 18.33 -9.22
C ALA A 107 -15.10 18.18 -9.72
N LYS A 108 -15.94 17.41 -9.01
CA LYS A 108 -17.36 17.26 -9.35
C LYS A 108 -18.17 18.53 -9.11
N GLY A 109 -17.67 19.44 -8.27
CA GLY A 109 -18.31 20.72 -7.94
C GLY A 109 -18.18 21.81 -9.00
N GLY A 110 -17.51 21.55 -10.13
CA GLY A 110 -17.36 22.51 -11.24
C GLY A 110 -16.39 23.67 -10.99
N GLY A 111 -15.72 23.71 -9.84
CA GLY A 111 -14.62 24.63 -9.55
C GLY A 111 -13.27 24.04 -9.98
N THR A 112 -12.21 24.86 -9.92
CA THR A 112 -10.83 24.33 -9.97
C THR A 112 -10.67 23.33 -8.83
N PRO A 113 -10.35 22.05 -9.09
CA PRO A 113 -10.15 21.09 -8.02
C PRO A 113 -9.10 21.61 -7.05
N GLU A 114 -9.22 21.27 -5.77
CA GLU A 114 -8.09 21.51 -4.87
C GLU A 114 -6.85 20.89 -5.49
N THR A 115 -5.76 21.67 -5.52
CA THR A 115 -4.51 21.23 -6.13
C THR A 115 -4.15 19.91 -5.51
N TYR A 116 -4.01 18.90 -6.34
CA TYR A 116 -3.54 17.61 -5.91
C TYR A 116 -2.03 17.74 -5.62
N THR A 117 -1.69 18.20 -4.42
CA THR A 117 -0.42 18.88 -4.11
C THR A 117 0.79 17.97 -3.99
N LYS A 118 0.63 16.65 -3.97
CA LYS A 118 1.77 15.72 -3.96
C LYS A 118 2.24 15.44 -5.37
N ALA A 119 3.03 16.37 -5.92
CA ALA A 119 4.05 15.96 -6.88
C ALA A 119 5.03 15.06 -6.12
N PRO A 120 5.13 13.75 -6.45
CA PRO A 120 5.96 12.84 -5.69
C PRO A 120 7.44 13.26 -5.79
N GLY A 121 8.08 13.38 -4.63
CA GLY A 121 9.51 13.59 -4.53
C GLY A 121 10.28 12.27 -4.64
N GLU A 122 11.61 12.34 -4.61
CA GLU A 122 12.47 11.15 -4.62
C GLU A 122 12.18 10.21 -3.44
N SER A 123 11.88 10.76 -2.27
CA SER A 123 11.54 10.00 -1.07
C SER A 123 10.34 9.07 -1.29
N THR A 124 9.31 9.53 -2.01
CA THR A 124 8.14 8.72 -2.34
C THR A 124 8.52 7.47 -3.14
N CYS A 125 9.48 7.60 -4.06
CA CYS A 125 9.95 6.45 -4.84
C CYS A 125 10.82 5.51 -3.98
N THR A 126 11.68 6.07 -3.13
CA THR A 126 12.65 5.31 -2.33
C THR A 126 12.07 4.71 -1.05
N GLU A 127 10.78 4.93 -0.75
CA GLU A 127 10.04 4.13 0.24
C GLU A 127 10.03 2.63 -0.10
N CYS A 128 10.04 2.31 -1.40
CA CYS A 128 10.01 0.95 -1.93
C CYS A 128 11.21 0.59 -2.82
N HIS A 129 11.76 1.55 -3.57
CA HIS A 129 12.98 1.34 -4.35
C HIS A 129 14.22 1.42 -3.44
N ASN A 130 14.36 0.45 -2.54
CA ASN A 130 15.42 0.36 -1.54
C ASN A 130 15.73 -1.10 -1.16
N ASN A 131 16.61 -1.29 -0.18
CA ASN A 131 17.07 -2.59 0.32
C ASN A 131 16.02 -3.44 1.07
N LYS A 132 14.79 -2.95 1.29
CA LYS A 132 13.69 -3.78 1.81
C LYS A 132 13.24 -4.82 0.78
N SER A 133 13.47 -4.56 -0.51
CA SER A 133 13.22 -5.56 -1.54
C SER A 133 14.44 -6.49 -1.69
N PRO A 134 14.27 -7.82 -1.58
CA PRO A 134 15.36 -8.78 -1.81
C PRO A 134 15.87 -8.77 -3.27
N HIS A 135 15.13 -8.13 -4.18
CA HIS A 135 15.48 -7.99 -5.60
C HIS A 135 15.99 -6.60 -5.97
N TYR A 136 16.26 -5.74 -4.98
CA TYR A 136 16.77 -4.40 -5.24
C TYR A 136 18.18 -4.42 -5.83
N ARG A 137 18.35 -3.75 -6.98
CA ARG A 137 19.65 -3.63 -7.69
C ARG A 137 20.03 -2.18 -8.00
N GLY A 138 19.55 -1.24 -7.18
CA GLY A 138 19.70 0.20 -7.40
C GLY A 138 18.49 0.85 -8.08
N PHE A 139 18.35 2.16 -7.89
CA PHE A 139 17.31 2.99 -8.48
C PHE A 139 17.86 4.39 -8.77
N PHE A 140 17.73 4.83 -10.03
CA PHE A 140 18.14 6.15 -10.47
C PHE A 140 16.91 7.04 -10.64
N TYR A 141 16.53 7.78 -9.59
CA TYR A 141 15.30 8.57 -9.56
C TYR A 141 15.15 9.52 -10.75
N SER A 142 16.20 10.28 -11.06
CA SER A 142 16.21 11.26 -12.16
C SER A 142 15.91 10.63 -13.52
N ALA A 143 16.40 9.41 -13.77
CA ALA A 143 16.15 8.67 -15.00
C ALA A 143 14.75 8.05 -15.02
N MET A 144 14.19 7.65 -13.88
CA MET A 144 12.96 6.84 -13.83
C MET A 144 11.67 7.64 -13.66
N LYS A 145 11.71 8.80 -12.95
CA LYS A 145 10.49 9.53 -12.53
C LYS A 145 9.53 9.88 -13.66
N GLY A 146 10.06 10.16 -14.86
CA GLY A 146 9.25 10.55 -16.02
C GLY A 146 8.49 9.40 -16.70
N PHE A 147 8.66 8.15 -16.27
CA PHE A 147 8.08 6.98 -16.95
C PHE A 147 6.82 6.41 -16.29
N VAL A 148 6.39 6.92 -15.12
CA VAL A 148 5.30 6.33 -14.33
C VAL A 148 3.93 6.48 -15.01
N HIS A 149 3.72 7.56 -15.75
CA HIS A 149 2.51 7.82 -16.54
C HIS A 149 2.83 8.80 -17.67
N LYS A 150 3.87 8.47 -18.46
CA LYS A 150 4.31 9.30 -19.58
C LYS A 150 3.24 9.34 -20.67
N VAL A 151 2.58 10.47 -20.79
CA VAL A 151 1.72 10.82 -21.93
C VAL A 151 2.58 11.37 -23.08
N LYS A 152 2.10 11.24 -24.32
CA LYS A 152 2.83 11.68 -25.51
C LYS A 152 2.75 13.20 -25.69
#